data_AF-A0A965YF70-F1
#
_entry.id   AF-A0A965YF70-F1
#
_cell.length_a   1.000
_cell.length_b   1.000
_cell.length_c   1.000
_cell.angle_alpha   90.00
_cell.angle_beta   90.00
_cell.angle_gamma   90.00
#
_symmetry.space_group_name_H-M   'P 1'
#
loop_
_entity.id
_entity.type
_entity.pdbx_description
1 polymer ?
#
loop_
_entity_poly.entity_id
_entity_poly.type
_entity_poly.pdbx_seq_one_letter_code
_entity_poly.pdbx_strand_id
1 'polypeptide(L)'
;MNRHTERIAELVAKMKADNPQIIDLFLDQKLEDAAMLALLREQTSAVMQQQYPKAWAYYTGEEQTEQDYYKLMSTSMAYLRLMDYLDNEGKSFEDMNLKGQTVISSPLLLLRKILLGQECSFTLDFLEDMTHLMAQLSGAEERIIPTRNQVQEWMERHPSGLDEQVIAWRAKNKDRIVDLLVHRIEHEEKKSSFYQFKEGMSKKDKRKQVLA
;
A
#
# COMPACT_ATOMS: atom_id res chain seq x y z
N MET A 1 30.85 0.94 -8.19
CA MET A 1 29.92 1.35 -7.11
C MET A 1 28.62 0.59 -7.31
N ASN A 2 27.92 0.26 -6.22
CA ASN A 2 26.66 -0.51 -6.28
C ASN A 2 25.56 0.40 -6.85
N ARG A 3 24.92 0.03 -7.98
CA ARG A 3 23.87 0.82 -8.66
C ARG A 3 22.75 1.25 -7.72
N HIS A 4 22.45 0.44 -6.70
CA HIS A 4 21.43 0.77 -5.69
C HIS A 4 21.86 1.94 -4.79
N THR A 5 23.13 2.02 -4.42
CA THR A 5 23.65 3.10 -3.57
C THR A 5 23.65 4.45 -4.30
N GLU A 6 23.99 4.43 -5.60
CA GLU A 6 23.91 5.61 -6.47
C GLU A 6 22.46 6.10 -6.57
N ARG A 7 21.51 5.18 -6.84
CA ARG A 7 20.09 5.51 -6.93
C ARG A 7 19.52 6.08 -5.64
N ILE A 8 19.87 5.52 -4.48
CA ILE A 8 19.45 6.04 -3.16
C ILE A 8 19.94 7.48 -2.98
N ALA A 9 21.20 7.77 -3.31
CA ALA A 9 21.78 9.10 -3.20
C ALA A 9 21.06 10.11 -4.12
N GLU A 10 20.73 9.71 -5.35
CA GLU A 10 19.93 10.53 -6.28
C GLU A 10 18.56 10.89 -5.71
N LEU A 11 17.83 9.91 -5.17
CA LEU A 11 16.49 10.11 -4.61
C LEU A 11 16.53 11.05 -3.39
N VAL A 12 17.50 10.85 -2.50
CA VAL A 12 17.71 11.74 -1.34
C VAL A 12 18.06 13.16 -1.77
N ALA A 13 18.91 13.33 -2.79
CA ALA A 13 19.25 14.64 -3.32
C ALA A 13 18.02 15.33 -3.95
N LYS A 14 17.18 14.58 -4.68
CA LYS A 14 15.93 15.08 -5.27
C LYS A 14 14.97 15.56 -4.18
N MET A 15 14.75 14.78 -3.13
CA MET A 15 13.87 15.19 -2.02
C MET A 15 14.34 16.51 -1.38
N LYS A 16 15.65 16.66 -1.15
CA LYS A 16 16.25 17.89 -0.60
C LYS A 16 16.04 19.10 -1.53
N ALA A 17 16.15 18.90 -2.84
CA ALA A 17 15.96 19.95 -3.83
C ALA A 17 14.49 20.39 -3.93
N ASP A 18 13.57 19.43 -3.93
CA ASP A 18 12.14 19.68 -4.13
C ASP A 18 11.49 20.28 -2.86
N ASN A 19 11.85 19.81 -1.65
CA ASN A 19 11.22 20.23 -0.39
C ASN A 19 12.22 20.50 0.73
N PRO A 20 13.06 21.55 0.63
CA PRO A 20 14.09 21.81 1.63
C PRO A 20 13.51 21.99 3.04
N GLN A 21 12.38 22.72 3.18
CA GLN A 21 11.77 23.00 4.49
C GLN A 21 11.30 21.74 5.22
N ILE A 22 10.62 20.84 4.51
CA ILE A 22 10.14 19.58 5.09
C ILE A 22 11.34 18.68 5.41
N ILE A 23 12.28 18.54 4.49
CA ILE A 23 13.44 17.66 4.67
C ILE A 23 14.37 18.14 5.78
N ASP A 24 14.51 19.45 5.99
CA ASP A 24 15.29 20.02 7.09
C ASP A 24 14.72 19.60 8.46
N LEU A 25 13.40 19.47 8.61
CA LEU A 25 12.79 18.91 9.83
C LEU A 25 13.20 17.46 10.08
N PHE A 26 13.22 16.62 9.04
CA PHE A 26 13.66 15.23 9.16
C PHE A 26 15.15 15.13 9.56
N LEU A 27 15.98 16.05 9.05
CA LEU A 27 17.42 16.08 9.29
C LEU A 27 17.82 16.70 10.64
N ASP A 28 16.92 17.43 11.31
CA ASP A 28 17.24 18.06 12.59
C ASP A 28 17.43 17.02 13.70
N GLN A 29 18.69 16.72 14.03
CA GLN A 29 19.05 15.75 15.07
C GLN A 29 18.77 16.23 16.50
N LYS A 30 18.45 17.52 16.69
CA LYS A 30 18.12 18.06 18.02
C LYS A 30 16.69 17.76 18.42
N LEU A 31 15.81 17.50 17.44
CA LEU A 31 14.42 17.16 17.67
C LEU A 31 14.27 15.67 17.96
N GLU A 32 13.59 15.33 19.05
CA GLU A 32 13.12 13.97 19.26
C GLU A 32 12.12 13.55 18.17
N ASP A 33 12.00 12.24 17.92
CA ASP A 33 11.09 11.68 16.91
C ASP A 33 9.64 12.18 17.07
N ALA A 34 9.12 12.15 18.29
CA ALA A 34 7.77 12.64 18.58
C ALA A 34 7.62 14.15 18.33
N ALA A 35 8.64 14.95 18.67
CA ALA A 35 8.62 16.40 18.47
C ALA A 35 8.66 16.77 16.97
N MET A 36 9.49 16.07 16.20
CA MET A 36 9.57 16.25 14.74
C MET A 36 8.22 15.93 14.07
N LEU A 37 7.59 14.80 14.44
CA LEU A 37 6.27 14.43 13.91
C LEU A 37 5.19 15.45 14.28
N ALA A 38 5.20 15.96 15.51
CA ALA A 38 4.26 16.98 15.96
C ALA A 38 4.41 18.29 15.18
N LEU A 39 5.64 18.75 14.96
CA LEU A 39 5.93 19.94 14.15
C LEU A 39 5.51 19.74 12.69
N LEU A 40 5.81 18.58 12.11
CA LEU A 40 5.41 18.26 10.74
C LEU A 40 3.89 18.28 10.59
N ARG A 41 3.16 17.74 11.58
CA ARG A 41 1.69 17.78 11.61
C ARG A 41 1.16 19.20 11.73
N GLU A 42 1.73 20.01 12.61
CA GLU A 42 1.32 21.41 12.81
C GLU A 42 1.49 22.22 11.52
N GLN A 43 2.68 22.15 10.92
CA GLN A 43 2.97 22.85 9.67
C GLN A 43 2.08 22.38 8.52
N THR A 44 1.91 21.07 8.39
CA THR A 44 1.05 20.47 7.36
C THR A 44 -0.40 20.93 7.52
N SER A 45 -0.93 20.89 8.74
CA SER A 45 -2.29 21.34 9.05
C SER A 45 -2.47 22.82 8.73
N ALA A 46 -1.50 23.67 9.11
CA ALA A 46 -1.55 25.09 8.82
C ALA A 46 -1.59 25.38 7.31
N VAL A 47 -0.75 24.68 6.52
CA VAL A 47 -0.74 24.82 5.06
C VAL A 47 -2.07 24.35 4.47
N MET A 48 -2.60 23.20 4.91
CA MET A 48 -3.90 22.70 4.45
C MET A 48 -5.03 23.68 4.75
N GLN A 49 -5.10 24.23 5.96
CA GLN A 49 -6.15 25.17 6.34
C GLN A 49 -6.07 26.49 5.55
N GLN A 50 -4.85 27.00 5.30
CA GLN A 50 -4.65 28.27 4.61
C GLN A 50 -4.80 28.16 3.09
N GLN A 51 -4.22 27.12 2.48
CA GLN A 51 -4.07 27.02 1.02
C GLN A 51 -5.03 26.00 0.40
N TYR A 52 -5.48 25.00 1.16
CA TYR A 52 -6.29 23.89 0.67
C TYR A 52 -7.53 23.61 1.55
N PRO A 53 -8.40 24.62 1.80
CA PRO A 53 -9.51 24.49 2.76
C PRO A 53 -10.47 23.34 2.43
N LYS A 54 -10.68 23.02 1.15
CA LYS A 54 -11.49 21.86 0.73
C LYS A 54 -10.85 20.53 1.13
N ALA A 55 -9.53 20.42 1.03
CA ALA A 55 -8.82 19.22 1.46
C ALA A 55 -8.82 19.11 2.98
N TRP A 56 -8.74 20.23 3.70
CA TRP A 56 -8.93 20.24 5.15
C TRP A 56 -10.33 19.76 5.55
N ALA A 57 -11.39 20.28 4.93
CA ALA A 57 -12.77 19.84 5.18
C ALA A 57 -13.00 18.36 4.83
N TYR A 58 -12.35 17.86 3.76
CA TYR A 58 -12.37 16.44 3.42
C TYR A 58 -11.66 15.60 4.49
N TYR A 59 -10.50 16.06 4.98
CA TYR A 59 -9.73 15.40 6.03
C TYR A 59 -10.49 15.32 7.37
N THR A 60 -11.14 16.41 7.79
CA THR A 60 -11.90 16.45 9.05
C THR A 60 -13.25 15.72 8.98
N GLY A 61 -13.65 15.25 7.79
CA GLY A 61 -14.92 14.55 7.57
C GLY A 61 -16.13 15.47 7.42
N GLU A 62 -15.93 16.77 7.25
CA GLU A 62 -17.01 17.75 7.02
C GLU A 62 -17.59 17.64 5.60
N GLU A 63 -16.74 17.39 4.59
CA GLU A 63 -17.11 17.24 3.18
C GLU A 63 -16.40 16.00 2.56
N GLN A 64 -16.84 14.79 2.92
CA GLN A 64 -16.19 13.52 2.53
C GLN A 64 -16.94 12.72 1.45
N THR A 65 -17.71 13.38 0.58
CA THR A 65 -18.43 12.67 -0.49
C THR A 65 -17.52 12.35 -1.68
N GLU A 66 -17.95 11.43 -2.54
CA GLU A 66 -17.26 11.14 -3.81
C GLU A 66 -17.09 12.41 -4.67
N GLN A 67 -18.10 13.29 -4.69
CA GLN A 67 -18.04 14.54 -5.45
C GLN A 67 -16.99 15.49 -4.87
N ASP A 68 -16.75 15.45 -3.56
CA ASP A 68 -15.76 16.30 -2.91
C ASP A 68 -14.34 15.81 -3.19
N TYR A 69 -14.15 14.49 -3.25
CA TYR A 69 -12.88 13.88 -3.67
C TYR A 69 -12.42 14.38 -5.05
N TYR A 70 -13.32 14.47 -6.03
CA TYR A 70 -12.98 14.94 -7.38
C TYR A 70 -12.69 16.46 -7.46
N LYS A 71 -13.01 17.24 -6.42
CA LYS A 71 -12.68 18.67 -6.35
C LYS A 71 -11.26 18.93 -5.81
N LEU A 72 -10.58 17.89 -5.32
CA LEU A 72 -9.24 18.02 -4.72
C LEU A 72 -8.16 18.20 -5.80
N MET A 73 -7.26 19.15 -5.57
CA MET A 73 -6.07 19.32 -6.40
C MET A 73 -5.04 18.21 -6.10
N SER A 74 -4.20 17.89 -7.07
CA SER A 74 -3.12 16.90 -6.94
C SER A 74 -2.23 17.15 -5.72
N THR A 75 -1.77 18.39 -5.53
CA THR A 75 -0.95 18.78 -4.37
C THR A 75 -1.70 18.59 -3.05
N SER A 76 -2.98 18.94 -3.01
CA SER A 76 -3.83 18.76 -1.83
C SER A 76 -4.05 17.28 -1.46
N MET A 77 -4.06 16.38 -2.45
CA MET A 77 -4.07 14.93 -2.20
C MET A 77 -2.76 14.43 -1.59
N ALA A 78 -1.61 15.01 -1.95
CA ALA A 78 -0.33 14.69 -1.32
C ALA A 78 -0.31 15.09 0.16
N TYR A 79 -0.88 16.25 0.50
CA TYR A 79 -1.06 16.66 1.90
C TYR A 79 -2.00 15.73 2.67
N LEU A 80 -3.11 15.30 2.07
CA LEU A 80 -3.98 14.28 2.67
C LEU A 80 -3.24 12.97 2.96
N ARG A 81 -2.41 12.51 2.01
CA ARG A 81 -1.59 11.31 2.18
C ARG A 81 -0.56 11.47 3.29
N LEU A 82 0.07 12.64 3.40
CA LEU A 82 0.99 12.93 4.49
C LEU A 82 0.28 12.94 5.85
N MET A 83 -0.91 13.51 5.93
CA MET A 83 -1.74 13.47 7.15
C MET A 83 -2.15 12.05 7.53
N ASP A 84 -2.51 11.21 6.54
CA ASP A 84 -2.83 9.80 6.79
C ASP A 84 -1.62 9.01 7.33
N TYR A 85 -0.41 9.29 6.83
CA TYR A 85 0.82 8.76 7.41
C TYR A 85 1.04 9.22 8.84
N LEU A 86 0.88 10.52 9.11
CA LEU A 86 0.98 11.06 10.46
C LEU A 86 -0.06 10.45 11.41
N ASP A 87 -1.28 10.16 10.93
CA ASP A 87 -2.36 9.60 11.73
C ASP A 87 -2.12 8.14 12.09
N ASN A 88 -1.40 7.41 11.23
CA ASN A 88 -1.13 5.98 11.41
C ASN A 88 0.31 5.69 11.85
N GLU A 89 1.15 6.70 12.00
CA GLU A 89 2.51 6.56 12.53
C GLU A 89 2.48 5.96 13.93
N GLY A 90 3.24 4.88 14.14
CA GLY A 90 3.33 4.15 15.41
C GLY A 90 2.16 3.20 15.69
N LYS A 91 1.12 3.15 14.85
CA LYS A 91 0.01 2.20 15.04
C LYS A 91 0.44 0.77 14.72
N SER A 92 -0.06 -0.18 15.51
CA SER A 92 0.14 -1.61 15.32
C SER A 92 -1.06 -2.26 14.64
N PHE A 93 -0.77 -3.17 13.71
CA PHE A 93 -1.77 -3.90 12.94
C PHE A 93 -1.41 -5.38 12.91
N GLU A 94 -2.42 -6.26 12.96
CA GLU A 94 -2.22 -7.69 12.78
C GLU A 94 -2.24 -8.03 11.29
N ASP A 95 -1.13 -8.55 10.76
CA ASP A 95 -1.03 -8.90 9.34
C ASP A 95 -1.25 -10.40 9.12
N MET A 96 -2.41 -10.73 8.55
CA MET A 96 -2.80 -12.09 8.20
C MET A 96 -1.92 -12.71 7.11
N ASN A 97 -1.31 -11.88 6.24
CA ASN A 97 -0.36 -12.36 5.23
C ASN A 97 0.95 -12.82 5.90
N LEU A 98 1.27 -12.27 7.08
CA LEU A 98 2.41 -12.65 7.91
C LEU A 98 2.02 -13.60 9.04
N LYS A 99 0.94 -14.38 8.84
CA LYS A 99 0.45 -15.39 9.81
C LYS A 99 0.03 -14.79 11.17
N GLY A 100 -0.56 -13.60 11.15
CA GLY A 100 -1.02 -12.91 12.35
C GLY A 100 0.09 -12.18 13.11
N GLN A 101 1.22 -11.89 12.45
CA GLN A 101 2.27 -11.09 13.07
C GLN A 101 1.84 -9.63 13.20
N THR A 102 2.19 -9.01 14.31
CA THR A 102 1.96 -7.58 14.53
C THR A 102 3.01 -6.76 13.78
N VAL A 103 2.56 -5.88 12.89
CA VAL A 103 3.38 -4.92 12.15
C VAL A 103 3.12 -3.52 12.67
N ILE A 104 4.17 -2.71 12.79
CA ILE A 104 4.07 -1.31 13.21
C ILE A 104 4.24 -0.43 11.98
N SER A 105 3.25 0.41 11.70
CA SER A 105 3.34 1.44 10.66
C SER A 105 4.30 2.54 11.12
N SER A 106 5.39 2.76 10.39
CA SER A 106 6.35 3.83 10.71
C SER A 106 7.01 4.46 9.46
N PRO A 107 6.24 4.84 8.42
CA PRO A 107 6.80 5.36 7.18
C PRO A 107 7.61 6.65 7.38
N LEU A 108 7.18 7.57 8.24
CA LEU A 108 7.86 8.85 8.42
C LEU A 108 9.14 8.69 9.24
N LEU A 109 9.11 7.90 10.31
CA LEU A 109 10.31 7.59 11.08
C LEU A 109 11.30 6.74 10.28
N LEU A 110 10.82 5.83 9.43
CA LEU A 110 11.68 5.10 8.51
C LEU A 110 12.37 6.05 7.51
N LEU A 111 11.62 6.98 6.91
CA LEU A 111 12.20 8.02 6.05
C LEU A 111 13.26 8.83 6.80
N ARG A 112 12.98 9.24 8.05
CA ARG A 112 13.95 9.96 8.89
C ARG A 112 15.26 9.19 9.04
N LYS A 113 15.19 7.89 9.38
CA LYS A 113 16.36 7.03 9.55
C LYS A 113 17.19 6.97 8.26
N ILE A 114 16.53 6.82 7.11
CA ILE A 114 17.19 6.81 5.80
C ILE A 114 17.92 8.15 5.54
N LEU A 115 17.23 9.28 5.77
CA LEU A 115 17.79 10.61 5.54
C LEU A 115 18.98 10.94 6.46
N LEU A 116 18.95 10.43 7.70
CA LEU A 116 20.04 10.55 8.66
C LEU A 116 21.18 9.55 8.40
N GLY A 117 21.04 8.64 7.44
CA GLY A 117 22.04 7.60 7.15
C GLY A 117 22.15 6.54 8.24
N GLN A 118 21.11 6.36 9.05
CA GLN A 118 21.06 5.34 10.08
C GLN A 118 20.79 3.96 9.48
N GLU A 119 21.30 2.91 10.13
CA GLU A 119 21.08 1.55 9.67
C GLU A 119 19.59 1.17 9.82
N CYS A 120 18.95 0.87 8.69
CA CYS A 120 17.55 0.49 8.62
C CYS A 120 17.28 -0.40 7.42
N SER A 121 16.23 -1.23 7.50
CA SER A 121 15.77 -2.06 6.39
C SER A 121 14.61 -1.38 5.68
N PHE A 122 14.74 -1.16 4.37
CA PHE A 122 13.71 -0.59 3.52
C PHE A 122 13.84 -1.13 2.08
N THR A 123 12.77 -1.04 1.30
CA THR A 123 12.79 -1.35 -0.14
C THR A 123 13.07 -0.09 -0.94
N LEU A 124 13.70 -0.23 -2.12
CA LEU A 124 13.91 0.92 -3.00
C LEU A 124 12.57 1.57 -3.41
N ASP A 125 11.55 0.74 -3.67
CA ASP A 125 10.20 1.19 -4.01
C ASP A 125 9.60 2.13 -2.94
N PHE A 126 9.86 1.86 -1.65
CA PHE A 126 9.43 2.75 -0.57
C PHE A 126 10.09 4.12 -0.68
N LEU A 127 11.41 4.16 -0.93
CA LEU A 127 12.13 5.44 -1.06
C LEU A 127 11.70 6.21 -2.30
N GLU A 128 11.44 5.52 -3.41
CA GLU A 128 10.90 6.13 -4.64
C GLU A 128 9.52 6.74 -4.38
N ASP A 129 8.63 6.02 -3.70
CA ASP A 129 7.30 6.51 -3.35
C ASP A 129 7.35 7.73 -2.42
N MET A 130 8.23 7.73 -1.40
CA MET A 130 8.44 8.92 -0.56
C MET A 130 9.02 10.09 -1.36
N THR A 131 9.88 9.82 -2.34
CA THR A 131 10.44 10.87 -3.21
C THR A 131 9.36 11.52 -4.08
N HIS A 132 8.48 10.71 -4.67
CA HIS A 132 7.34 11.21 -5.44
C HIS A 132 6.34 11.98 -4.55
N LEU A 133 6.08 11.51 -3.33
CA LEU A 133 5.26 12.25 -2.37
C LEU A 133 5.85 13.63 -2.08
N MET A 134 7.16 13.74 -1.83
CA MET A 134 7.82 15.03 -1.65
C MET A 134 7.64 15.90 -2.90
N ALA A 135 7.95 15.38 -4.10
CA ALA A 135 7.78 16.14 -5.33
C ALA A 135 6.33 16.67 -5.51
N GLN A 136 5.32 15.88 -5.15
CA GLN A 136 3.91 16.29 -5.18
C GLN A 136 3.57 17.37 -4.14
N LEU A 137 4.15 17.30 -2.93
CA LEU A 137 3.97 18.32 -1.89
C LEU A 137 4.54 19.68 -2.31
N SER A 138 5.68 19.69 -3.01
CA SER A 138 6.28 20.91 -3.56
C SER A 138 5.60 21.45 -4.81
N GLY A 139 4.71 20.68 -5.43
CA GLY A 139 4.18 20.96 -6.76
C GLY A 139 5.19 20.76 -7.91
N ALA A 140 6.39 20.22 -7.63
CA ALA A 140 7.36 19.84 -8.66
C ALA A 140 6.87 18.68 -9.54
N GLU A 141 5.93 17.88 -9.03
CA GLU A 141 5.28 16.80 -9.77
C GLU A 141 3.76 16.95 -9.72
N GLU A 142 3.15 16.98 -10.91
CA GLU A 142 1.70 16.97 -11.06
C GLU A 142 1.17 15.55 -11.30
N ARG A 143 -0.07 15.31 -10.88
CA ARG A 143 -0.75 14.05 -11.13
C ARG A 143 -1.05 13.92 -12.63
N ILE A 144 -0.41 12.96 -13.27
CA ILE A 144 -0.71 12.61 -14.67
C ILE A 144 -1.85 11.58 -14.68
N ILE A 145 -3.00 11.97 -15.21
CA ILE A 145 -4.09 11.01 -15.47
C ILE A 145 -3.80 10.33 -16.82
N PRO A 146 -3.59 9.00 -16.85
CA PRO A 146 -3.30 8.32 -18.10
C PRO A 146 -4.50 8.38 -19.05
N THR A 147 -4.21 8.50 -20.34
CA THR A 147 -5.24 8.40 -21.38
C THR A 147 -5.80 6.99 -21.46
N ARG A 148 -7.01 6.85 -22.01
CA ARG A 148 -7.62 5.54 -22.25
C ARG A 148 -6.70 4.60 -23.05
N ASN A 149 -5.99 5.12 -24.05
CA ASN A 149 -5.07 4.34 -24.87
C ASN A 149 -3.88 3.84 -24.05
N GLN A 150 -3.27 4.70 -23.23
CA GLN A 150 -2.19 4.28 -22.33
C GLN A 150 -2.66 3.19 -21.36
N VAL A 151 -3.85 3.34 -20.78
CA VAL A 151 -4.43 2.31 -19.91
C VAL A 151 -4.63 1.00 -20.69
N GLN A 152 -5.11 1.07 -21.93
CA GLN A 152 -5.27 -0.10 -22.79
C GLN A 152 -3.92 -0.79 -23.09
N GLU A 153 -2.90 -0.03 -23.46
CA GLU A 153 -1.54 -0.56 -23.67
C GLU A 153 -0.98 -1.21 -22.40
N TRP A 154 -1.28 -0.67 -21.22
CA TRP A 154 -0.88 -1.29 -19.95
C TRP A 154 -1.63 -2.59 -19.70
N MET A 155 -2.94 -2.61 -19.95
CA MET A 155 -3.76 -3.82 -19.83
C MET A 155 -3.26 -4.93 -20.76
N GLU A 156 -2.87 -4.62 -21.99
CA GLU A 156 -2.37 -5.59 -22.97
C GLU A 156 -1.05 -6.27 -22.56
N ARG A 157 -0.28 -5.69 -21.62
CA ARG A 157 0.94 -6.31 -21.08
C ARG A 157 0.67 -7.44 -20.08
N HIS A 158 -0.57 -7.57 -19.62
CA HIS A 158 -0.96 -8.54 -18.62
C HIS A 158 -2.08 -9.44 -19.14
N PRO A 159 -2.05 -10.76 -18.85
CA PRO A 159 -3.14 -11.64 -19.21
C PRO A 159 -4.47 -11.14 -18.65
N SER A 160 -5.51 -11.08 -19.49
CA SER A 160 -6.88 -10.70 -19.11
C SER A 160 -7.51 -11.64 -18.08
N GLY A 161 -6.94 -12.83 -17.91
CA GLY A 161 -7.48 -13.90 -17.09
C GLY A 161 -8.58 -14.70 -17.78
N LEU A 162 -8.98 -14.29 -18.98
CA LEU A 162 -9.80 -15.03 -19.93
C LEU A 162 -8.95 -15.68 -21.04
N ASP A 163 -7.64 -15.47 -21.02
CA ASP A 163 -6.73 -16.09 -21.96
C ASP A 163 -6.76 -17.60 -21.77
N GLU A 164 -6.72 -18.35 -22.88
CA GLU A 164 -6.87 -19.81 -22.86
C GLU A 164 -5.89 -20.49 -21.89
N GLN A 165 -4.66 -19.98 -21.81
CA GLN A 165 -3.64 -20.47 -20.89
C GLN A 165 -4.04 -20.26 -19.42
N VAL A 166 -4.60 -19.10 -19.08
CA VAL A 166 -5.04 -18.80 -17.71
C VAL A 166 -6.26 -19.65 -17.35
N ILE A 167 -7.19 -19.85 -18.30
CA ILE A 167 -8.33 -20.76 -18.12
C ILE A 167 -7.84 -22.18 -17.84
N ALA A 168 -6.87 -22.68 -18.61
CA ALA A 168 -6.29 -24.00 -18.40
C ALA A 168 -5.60 -24.11 -17.03
N TRP A 169 -4.84 -23.09 -16.60
CA TRP A 169 -4.24 -23.06 -15.27
C TRP A 169 -5.29 -23.06 -14.15
N ARG A 170 -6.37 -22.28 -14.30
CA ARG A 170 -7.48 -22.25 -13.35
C ARG A 170 -8.19 -23.61 -13.28
N ALA A 171 -8.44 -24.27 -14.41
CA ALA A 171 -9.01 -25.61 -14.43
C ALA A 171 -8.13 -26.62 -13.68
N LYS A 172 -6.82 -26.64 -13.96
CA LYS A 172 -5.85 -27.48 -13.26
C LYS A 172 -5.79 -27.18 -11.76
N ASN A 173 -5.80 -25.90 -11.38
CA ASN A 173 -5.76 -25.50 -9.98
C ASN A 173 -7.06 -25.85 -9.25
N LYS A 174 -8.22 -25.71 -9.92
CA LYS A 174 -9.51 -26.15 -9.41
C LYS A 174 -9.51 -27.66 -9.15
N ASP A 175 -9.01 -28.46 -10.09
CA ASP A 175 -8.90 -29.90 -9.91
C ASP A 175 -8.01 -30.27 -8.72
N ARG A 176 -6.88 -29.59 -8.56
CA ARG A 176 -5.96 -29.75 -7.42
C ARG A 176 -6.62 -29.39 -6.10
N ILE A 177 -7.33 -28.26 -6.03
CA ILE A 177 -8.03 -27.80 -4.83
C ILE A 177 -9.14 -28.80 -4.44
N VAL A 178 -9.90 -29.31 -5.42
CA VAL A 178 -10.92 -30.32 -5.18
C VAL A 178 -10.33 -31.59 -4.59
N ASP A 179 -9.21 -32.09 -5.11
CA ASP A 179 -8.53 -33.26 -4.54
C ASP A 179 -8.08 -33.01 -3.10
N LEU A 180 -7.53 -31.83 -2.81
CA LEU A 180 -7.11 -31.46 -1.45
C LEU A 180 -8.29 -31.37 -0.48
N LEU A 181 -9.43 -30.81 -0.92
CA LEU A 181 -10.65 -30.74 -0.12
C LEU A 181 -11.23 -32.12 0.15
N VAL A 182 -11.28 -33.00 -0.87
CA VAL A 182 -11.70 -34.40 -0.69
C VAL A 182 -10.81 -35.10 0.33
N HIS A 183 -9.49 -35.01 0.17
CA HIS A 183 -8.55 -35.60 1.11
C HIS A 183 -8.74 -35.06 2.53
N ARG A 184 -8.93 -33.74 2.68
CA ARG A 184 -9.15 -33.12 3.99
C ARG A 184 -10.43 -33.64 4.64
N ILE A 185 -11.56 -33.63 3.93
CA ILE A 185 -12.86 -34.11 4.47
C ILE A 185 -12.80 -35.60 4.83
N GLU A 186 -12.05 -36.42 4.08
CA GLU A 186 -11.86 -37.85 4.38
C GLU A 186 -11.09 -38.09 5.68
N HIS A 187 -10.11 -37.25 5.98
CA HIS A 187 -9.18 -37.43 7.12
C HIS A 187 -9.47 -36.48 8.28
N GLU A 188 -10.56 -35.72 8.23
CA GLU A 188 -10.91 -34.76 9.28
C GLU A 188 -11.41 -35.50 10.53
N GLU A 189 -10.68 -35.37 11.63
CA GLU A 189 -11.00 -36.04 12.91
C GLU A 189 -12.31 -35.53 13.52
N LYS A 190 -12.62 -34.24 13.34
CA LYS A 190 -13.86 -33.60 13.79
C LYS A 190 -14.87 -33.52 12.65
N LYS A 191 -15.65 -34.59 12.49
CA LYS A 191 -16.70 -34.64 11.46
C LYS A 191 -17.75 -33.54 11.69
N SER A 192 -17.82 -32.60 10.76
CA SER A 192 -18.90 -31.61 10.69
C SER A 192 -20.18 -32.27 10.14
N SER A 193 -21.35 -31.87 10.63
CA SER A 193 -22.64 -32.33 10.07
C SER A 193 -22.80 -31.95 8.60
N PHE A 194 -22.15 -30.87 8.17
CA PHE A 194 -22.27 -30.30 6.82
C PHE A 194 -21.19 -30.83 5.86
N TYR A 195 -19.96 -31.04 6.33
CA TYR A 195 -18.83 -31.45 5.50
C TYR A 195 -18.44 -32.90 5.79
N GLN A 196 -19.24 -33.83 5.28
CA GLN A 196 -18.98 -35.26 5.40
C GLN A 196 -19.32 -36.03 4.12
N PHE A 197 -18.59 -37.11 3.91
CA PHE A 197 -18.88 -38.08 2.86
C PHE A 197 -19.69 -39.25 3.42
N LYS A 198 -20.76 -39.64 2.74
CA LYS A 198 -21.47 -40.90 2.99
C LYS A 198 -20.52 -42.10 2.83
N GLU A 199 -20.73 -43.13 3.63
CA GLU A 199 -19.97 -44.37 3.57
C GLU A 199 -20.13 -45.03 2.18
N GLY A 200 -19.03 -45.62 1.68
CA GLY A 200 -19.01 -46.31 0.39
C GLY A 200 -18.97 -45.40 -0.85
N MET A 201 -18.95 -44.07 -0.72
CA MET A 201 -18.83 -43.20 -1.89
C MET A 201 -17.49 -43.37 -2.61
N SER A 202 -17.54 -43.42 -3.94
CA SER A 202 -16.34 -43.48 -4.77
C SER A 202 -15.61 -42.13 -4.78
N LYS A 203 -14.32 -42.13 -5.13
CA LYS A 203 -13.56 -40.87 -5.32
C LYS A 203 -14.24 -39.91 -6.30
N LYS A 204 -14.88 -40.45 -7.35
CA LYS A 204 -15.61 -39.66 -8.35
C LYS A 204 -16.84 -38.97 -7.75
N ASP A 205 -17.58 -39.66 -6.88
CA ASP A 205 -18.77 -39.11 -6.22
C ASP A 205 -18.39 -38.05 -5.19
N LYS A 206 -17.31 -38.28 -4.43
CA LYS A 206 -16.75 -37.30 -3.49
C LYS A 206 -16.33 -36.02 -4.19
N ARG A 207 -15.60 -36.14 -5.32
CA ARG A 207 -15.24 -34.99 -6.17
C ARG A 207 -16.48 -34.26 -6.69
N LYS A 208 -17.51 -34.99 -7.12
CA LYS A 208 -18.77 -34.41 -7.59
C LYS A 208 -19.48 -33.63 -6.49
N GLN A 209 -19.51 -34.15 -5.26
CA GLN A 209 -20.10 -33.47 -4.10
C GLN A 209 -19.37 -32.17 -3.74
N VAL A 210 -18.03 -32.14 -3.84
CA VAL A 210 -17.24 -30.92 -3.58
C VAL A 210 -17.40 -29.87 -4.69
N LEU A 211 -17.72 -30.29 -5.91
CA LEU A 211 -17.92 -29.43 -7.07
C LEU A 211 -19.35 -28.91 -7.23
N ALA A 212 -20.31 -29.50 -6.53
CA ALA A 212 -21.73 -29.16 -6.58
C ALA A 212 -22.04 -27.95 -5.70
#